data_AF-A0A7X5V1X5-F1
#
_entry.id   AF-A0A7X5V1X5-F1
#
_cell.length_a   1.000
_cell.length_b   1.000
_cell.length_c   1.000
_cell.angle_alpha   90.00
_cell.angle_beta   90.00
_cell.angle_gamma   90.00
#
_symmetry.space_group_name_H-M   'P 1'
#
loop_
_entity.id
_entity.type
_entity.pdbx_description
1 polymer ?
#
loop_
_entity_poly.entity_id
_entity_poly.type
_entity_poly.pdbx_seq_one_letter_code
_entity_poly.pdbx_strand_id
1 'polypeptide(L)'
;MHDRRTHRALADIAALRVAQRMAAHQELAAAQVREEEAADASRRADLRTETAARAWDAHLGSADFAPDFARALAAELVEQGRASAVAQAHRAQMVEACAAAEQDWHDGDAHCRLADRALDTSRRARRRDRDERALDALADRIASNWRRA
;
A
#
# COMPACT_ATOMS: atom_id res chain seq x y z
N MET A 1 0.38 37.57 -13.46
CA MET A 1 0.62 36.43 -14.39
C MET A 1 1.23 35.22 -13.67
N HIS A 2 2.18 35.43 -12.74
CA HIS A 2 2.86 34.38 -11.98
C HIS A 2 1.89 33.49 -11.17
N ASP A 3 0.92 34.10 -10.46
CA ASP A 3 0.00 33.39 -9.57
C ASP A 3 -1.00 32.42 -10.26
N ARG A 4 -1.35 32.70 -11.53
CA ARG A 4 -2.18 31.78 -12.33
C ARG A 4 -1.43 30.52 -12.74
N ARG A 5 -0.13 30.64 -13.06
CA ARG A 5 0.73 29.50 -13.43
C ARG A 5 0.99 28.62 -12.22
N THR A 6 1.30 29.23 -11.07
CA THR A 6 1.51 28.50 -9.80
C THR A 6 0.26 27.72 -9.39
N HIS A 7 -0.93 28.34 -9.44
CA HIS A 7 -2.18 27.64 -9.12
C HIS A 7 -2.45 26.45 -10.06
N ARG A 8 -2.21 26.61 -11.36
CA ARG A 8 -2.37 25.52 -12.34
C ARG A 8 -1.41 24.36 -12.03
N ALA A 9 -0.15 24.67 -11.76
CA ALA A 9 0.83 23.66 -11.37
C ALA A 9 0.41 22.91 -10.09
N LEU A 10 -0.14 23.60 -9.09
CA LEU A 10 -0.69 22.96 -7.89
C LEU A 10 -1.87 22.03 -8.19
N ALA A 11 -2.74 22.40 -9.13
CA ALA A 11 -3.85 21.54 -9.55
C ALA A 11 -3.33 20.29 -10.29
N ASP A 12 -2.33 20.46 -11.17
CA ASP A 12 -1.70 19.34 -11.88
C ASP A 12 -0.98 18.39 -10.91
N ILE A 13 -0.28 18.94 -9.91
CA ILE A 13 0.36 18.15 -8.83
C ILE A 13 -0.69 17.40 -8.02
N ALA A 14 -1.79 18.03 -7.62
CA ALA A 14 -2.86 17.37 -6.87
C ALA A 14 -3.47 16.21 -7.67
N ALA A 15 -3.74 16.40 -8.96
CA ALA A 15 -4.23 15.35 -9.84
C ALA A 15 -3.24 14.18 -9.96
N LEU A 16 -1.94 14.47 -10.12
CA LEU A 16 -0.89 13.46 -10.15
C LEU A 16 -0.82 12.66 -8.84
N ARG A 17 -0.93 13.33 -7.69
CA ARG A 17 -0.91 12.66 -6.37
C ARG A 17 -2.12 11.72 -6.21
N VAL A 18 -3.30 12.15 -6.65
CA VAL A 18 -4.49 11.27 -6.63
C VAL A 18 -4.27 10.01 -7.46
N ALA A 19 -3.71 10.14 -8.67
CA ALA A 19 -3.39 8.99 -9.51
C ALA A 19 -2.36 8.05 -8.85
N GLN A 20 -1.31 8.61 -8.25
CA GLN A 20 -0.30 7.85 -7.52
C GLN A 20 -0.88 7.10 -6.31
N ARG A 21 -1.76 7.74 -5.53
CA ARG A 21 -2.46 7.08 -4.41
C ARG A 21 -3.34 5.93 -4.88
N MET A 22 -4.04 6.09 -6.01
CA MET A 22 -4.86 5.02 -6.57
C MET A 22 -4.00 3.83 -7.03
N ALA A 23 -2.86 4.10 -7.68
CA ALA A 23 -1.91 3.04 -8.04
C ALA A 23 -1.37 2.32 -6.80
N ALA A 24 -0.94 3.06 -5.78
CA ALA A 24 -0.46 2.48 -4.52
C ALA A 24 -1.55 1.65 -3.81
N HIS A 25 -2.82 2.08 -3.87
CA HIS A 25 -3.93 1.32 -3.31
C HIS A 25 -4.17 -0.02 -4.05
N GLN A 26 -4.03 -0.02 -5.38
CA GLN A 26 -4.14 -1.24 -6.18
C GLN A 26 -2.98 -2.20 -5.90
N GLU A 27 -1.76 -1.68 -5.79
CA GLU A 27 -0.58 -2.48 -5.43
C GLU A 27 -0.69 -3.06 -4.02
N LEU A 28 -1.20 -2.29 -3.05
CA LEU A 28 -1.48 -2.79 -1.69
C LEU A 28 -2.50 -3.93 -1.71
N ALA A 29 -3.62 -3.78 -2.44
CA ALA A 29 -4.61 -4.84 -2.57
C ALA A 29 -4.00 -6.11 -3.21
N ALA A 30 -3.17 -5.96 -4.25
CA ALA A 30 -2.47 -7.07 -4.88
C ALA A 30 -1.44 -7.73 -3.95
N ALA A 31 -0.73 -6.93 -3.12
CA ALA A 31 0.21 -7.44 -2.13
C ALA A 31 -0.48 -8.25 -1.03
N GLN A 32 -1.64 -7.78 -0.53
CA GLN A 32 -2.45 -8.49 0.46
C GLN A 32 -2.94 -9.85 -0.06
N VAL A 33 -3.37 -9.93 -1.31
CA VAL A 33 -3.77 -11.21 -1.93
C VAL A 33 -2.58 -12.17 -2.00
N ARG A 34 -1.41 -11.71 -2.45
CA ARG A 34 -0.19 -12.55 -2.49
C ARG A 34 0.27 -13.01 -1.10
N GLU A 35 0.14 -12.16 -0.09
CA GLU A 35 0.43 -12.52 1.30
C GLU A 35 -0.51 -13.62 1.80
N GLU A 36 -1.81 -13.49 1.53
CA GLU A 36 -2.82 -14.50 1.89
C GLU A 36 -2.54 -15.83 1.20
N GLU A 37 -2.28 -15.81 -0.11
CA GLU A 37 -1.93 -17.00 -0.89
C GLU A 37 -0.66 -17.70 -0.36
N ALA A 38 0.35 -16.93 0.02
CA ALA A 38 1.58 -17.46 0.60
C ALA A 38 1.37 -18.00 2.03
N ALA A 39 0.53 -17.35 2.83
CA ALA A 39 0.13 -17.83 4.14
C ALA A 39 -0.63 -19.16 4.05
N ASP A 40 -1.53 -19.29 3.08
CA ASP A 40 -2.26 -20.51 2.75
C ASP A 40 -1.32 -21.64 2.31
N ALA A 41 -0.37 -21.34 1.42
CA ALA A 41 0.63 -22.29 0.96
C ALA A 41 1.52 -22.79 2.10
N SER A 42 1.97 -21.90 2.98
CA SER A 42 2.72 -22.24 4.19
C SER A 42 1.91 -23.19 5.08
N ARG A 43 0.65 -22.86 5.40
CA ARG A 43 -0.20 -23.73 6.24
C ARG A 43 -0.37 -25.13 5.64
N ARG A 44 -0.55 -25.23 4.32
CA ARG A 44 -0.65 -26.54 3.65
C ARG A 44 0.67 -27.32 3.73
N ALA A 45 1.82 -26.67 3.60
CA ALA A 45 3.12 -27.33 3.70
C ALA A 45 3.41 -27.81 5.14
N ASP A 46 3.03 -27.02 6.13
CA ASP A 46 3.13 -27.38 7.55
C ASP A 46 2.26 -28.60 7.87
N LEU A 47 1.00 -28.63 7.40
CA LEU A 47 0.10 -29.78 7.56
C LEU A 47 0.64 -31.08 6.94
N ARG A 48 1.28 -31.00 5.77
CA ARG A 48 1.93 -32.17 5.14
C ARG A 48 3.11 -32.66 5.96
N THR A 49 3.92 -31.72 6.48
CA THR A 49 5.07 -32.03 7.35
C THR A 49 4.61 -32.68 8.65
N GLU A 50 3.56 -32.16 9.28
CA GLU A 50 2.95 -32.77 10.47
C GLU A 50 2.40 -34.17 10.17
N THR A 51 1.78 -34.36 9.01
CA THR A 51 1.27 -35.67 8.59
C THR A 51 2.40 -36.68 8.41
N ALA A 52 3.49 -36.29 7.74
CA ALA A 52 4.68 -37.11 7.59
C ALA A 52 5.34 -37.43 8.94
N ALA A 53 5.40 -36.46 9.86
CA ALA A 53 5.94 -36.67 11.20
C ALA A 53 5.09 -37.66 12.01
N ARG A 54 3.75 -37.56 11.96
CA ARG A 54 2.86 -38.52 12.62
C ARG A 54 2.99 -39.92 12.03
N ALA A 55 3.16 -40.05 10.71
CA ALA A 55 3.40 -41.34 10.06
C ALA A 55 4.73 -41.96 10.50
N TRP A 56 5.78 -41.13 10.62
CA TRP A 56 7.07 -41.54 11.15
C TRP A 56 6.97 -42.03 12.60
N ASP A 57 6.34 -41.25 13.49
CA ASP A 57 6.16 -41.61 14.89
C ASP A 57 5.33 -42.90 15.06
N ALA A 58 4.28 -43.06 14.25
CA ALA A 58 3.46 -44.27 14.25
C ALA A 58 4.27 -45.51 13.82
N HIS A 59 5.16 -45.37 12.84
CA HIS A 59 6.03 -46.47 12.40
C HIS A 59 7.06 -46.84 13.47
N LEU A 60 7.65 -45.85 14.16
CA LEU A 60 8.58 -46.10 15.26
C LEU A 60 7.92 -46.81 16.47
N GLY A 61 6.63 -46.55 16.70
CA GLY A 61 5.85 -47.20 17.75
C GLY A 61 5.28 -48.58 17.37
N SER A 62 5.48 -49.04 16.12
CA SER A 62 4.98 -50.33 15.64
C SER A 62 5.77 -51.50 16.22
N ALA A 63 5.09 -52.62 16.50
CA ALA A 63 5.74 -53.87 16.89
C ALA A 63 6.55 -54.50 15.73
N ASP A 64 6.17 -54.20 14.49
CA ASP A 64 6.79 -54.73 13.27
C ASP A 64 7.61 -53.65 12.58
N PHE A 65 8.83 -53.43 13.05
CA PHE A 65 9.74 -52.45 12.44
C PHE A 65 10.26 -52.93 11.09
N ALA A 66 9.97 -52.16 10.04
CA ALA A 66 10.45 -52.39 8.68
C ALA A 66 11.50 -51.32 8.28
N PRO A 67 12.80 -51.69 8.15
CA PRO A 67 13.87 -50.72 7.90
C PRO A 67 13.78 -49.99 6.55
N ASP A 68 13.30 -50.66 5.50
CA ASP A 68 13.18 -50.07 4.16
C ASP A 68 12.03 -49.06 4.10
N PHE A 69 10.93 -49.37 4.77
CA PHE A 69 9.81 -48.44 4.94
C PHE A 69 10.20 -47.25 5.82
N ALA A 70 10.97 -47.47 6.89
CA ALA A 70 11.52 -46.38 7.69
C ALA A 70 12.41 -45.44 6.84
N ARG A 71 13.27 -45.99 5.97
CA ARG A 71 14.09 -45.16 5.07
C ARG A 71 13.24 -44.30 4.14
N ALA A 72 12.14 -44.84 3.60
CA ALA A 72 11.21 -44.08 2.76
C ALA A 72 10.51 -42.96 3.55
N LEU A 73 9.96 -43.25 4.72
CA LEU A 73 9.29 -42.24 5.56
C LEU A 73 10.25 -41.13 6.02
N ALA A 74 11.49 -41.46 6.38
CA ALA A 74 12.49 -40.46 6.74
C ALA A 74 12.82 -39.54 5.56
N ALA A 75 12.93 -40.09 4.34
CA ALA A 75 13.14 -39.29 3.14
C ALA A 75 11.97 -38.34 2.87
N GLU A 76 10.74 -38.85 2.98
CA GLU A 76 9.52 -38.03 2.83
C GLU A 76 9.45 -36.92 3.88
N LEU A 77 9.74 -37.20 5.15
CA LEU A 77 9.74 -36.19 6.22
C LEU A 77 10.76 -35.08 5.95
N VAL A 78 11.96 -35.43 5.49
CA VAL A 78 12.99 -34.45 5.10
C VAL A 78 12.54 -33.61 3.91
N GLU A 79 11.91 -34.23 2.90
CA GLU A 79 11.38 -33.52 1.74
C GLU A 79 10.28 -32.53 2.13
N GLN A 80 9.28 -32.98 2.90
CA GLN A 80 8.19 -32.11 3.37
C GLN A 80 8.72 -31.00 4.28
N GLY A 81 9.68 -31.29 5.17
CA GLY A 81 10.31 -30.28 6.02
C GLY A 81 11.05 -29.20 5.22
N ARG A 82 11.75 -29.58 4.13
CA ARG A 82 12.34 -28.60 3.21
C ARG A 82 11.29 -27.77 2.49
N ALA A 83 10.21 -28.40 2.03
CA ALA A 83 9.12 -27.70 1.35
C ALA A 83 8.40 -26.70 2.29
N SER A 84 8.17 -27.07 3.55
CA SER A 84 7.64 -26.18 4.60
C SER A 84 8.58 -25.00 4.84
N ALA A 85 9.88 -25.24 5.01
CA ALA A 85 10.85 -24.15 5.20
C ALA A 85 10.87 -23.16 4.02
N VAL A 86 10.81 -23.66 2.78
CA VAL A 86 10.73 -22.81 1.57
C VAL A 86 9.42 -22.00 1.56
N ALA A 87 8.28 -22.63 1.88
CA ALA A 87 6.99 -21.95 1.93
C ALA A 87 6.93 -20.86 3.01
N GLN A 88 7.52 -21.11 4.19
CA GLN A 88 7.63 -20.14 5.28
C GLN A 88 8.53 -18.95 4.88
N ALA A 89 9.66 -19.21 4.23
CA ALA A 89 10.54 -18.16 3.72
C ALA A 89 9.84 -17.30 2.66
N HIS A 90 9.09 -17.93 1.75
CA HIS A 90 8.30 -17.20 0.75
C HIS A 90 7.19 -16.36 1.39
N ARG A 91 6.50 -16.89 2.40
CA ARG A 91 5.52 -16.14 3.19
C ARG A 91 6.15 -14.91 3.85
N ALA A 92 7.33 -15.05 4.45
CA ALA A 92 8.03 -13.93 5.08
C ALA A 92 8.32 -12.80 4.06
N GLN A 93 8.76 -13.17 2.84
CA GLN A 93 8.97 -12.19 1.76
C GLN A 93 7.67 -11.48 1.35
N MET A 94 6.54 -12.19 1.31
CA MET A 94 5.25 -11.56 0.97
C MET A 94 4.74 -10.64 2.06
N VAL A 95 4.96 -10.98 3.34
CA VAL A 95 4.65 -10.10 4.49
C VAL A 95 5.46 -8.80 4.39
N GLU A 96 6.77 -8.90 4.12
CA GLU A 96 7.63 -7.73 3.94
C GLU A 96 7.18 -6.87 2.74
N ALA A 97 6.82 -7.51 1.62
CA ALA A 97 6.32 -6.81 0.43
C ALA A 97 4.96 -6.11 0.69
N CYS A 98 4.07 -6.74 1.45
CA CYS A 98 2.79 -6.16 1.85
C CYS A 98 2.99 -4.94 2.77
N ALA A 99 3.88 -5.05 3.76
CA ALA A 99 4.23 -3.93 4.64
C ALA A 99 4.84 -2.75 3.86
N ALA A 100 5.69 -3.02 2.86
CA ALA A 100 6.25 -1.98 2.00
C ALA A 100 5.15 -1.29 1.16
N ALA A 101 4.22 -2.06 0.58
CA ALA A 101 3.10 -1.50 -0.17
C ALA A 101 2.14 -0.69 0.71
N GLU A 102 1.93 -1.09 1.97
CA GLU A 102 1.13 -0.34 2.94
C GLU A 102 1.78 1.00 3.27
N GLN A 103 3.09 1.00 3.49
CA GLN A 103 3.87 2.22 3.72
C GLN A 103 3.79 3.17 2.51
N ASP A 104 3.98 2.66 1.28
CA ASP A 104 3.87 3.45 0.05
C ASP A 104 2.47 4.06 -0.12
N TRP A 105 1.42 3.32 0.23
CA TRP A 105 0.06 3.83 0.21
C TRP A 105 -0.15 4.96 1.24
N HIS A 106 0.35 4.79 2.48
CA HIS A 106 0.29 5.81 3.51
C HIS A 106 1.03 7.09 3.11
N ASP A 107 2.22 6.95 2.54
CA ASP A 107 3.00 8.08 2.05
C ASP A 107 2.32 8.78 0.86
N GLY A 108 1.72 8.00 -0.05
CA GLY A 108 0.90 8.50 -1.14
C GLY A 108 -0.31 9.30 -0.63
N ASP A 109 -1.01 8.81 0.38
CA ASP A 109 -2.16 9.51 0.98
C ASP A 109 -1.73 10.78 1.73
N ALA A 110 -0.61 10.75 2.44
CA ALA A 110 -0.03 11.93 3.08
C ALA A 110 0.31 13.02 2.04
N HIS A 111 0.93 12.64 0.92
CA HIS A 111 1.21 13.56 -0.18
C HIS A 111 -0.04 14.14 -0.84
N CYS A 112 -1.11 13.35 -1.00
CA CYS A 112 -2.41 13.86 -1.47
C CYS A 112 -2.94 14.95 -0.53
N ARG A 113 -2.97 14.68 0.78
CA ARG A 113 -3.45 15.67 1.78
C ARG A 113 -2.63 16.96 1.75
N LEU A 114 -1.32 16.87 1.57
CA LEU A 114 -0.44 18.04 1.45
C LEU A 114 -0.72 18.84 0.16
N ALA A 115 -0.89 18.15 -0.97
CA ALA A 115 -1.21 18.80 -2.25
C ALA A 115 -2.57 19.51 -2.19
N ASP A 116 -3.58 18.88 -1.61
CA ASP A 116 -4.92 19.47 -1.43
C ASP A 116 -4.89 20.71 -0.55
N ARG A 117 -4.16 20.67 0.58
CA ARG A 117 -3.98 21.84 1.47
C ARG A 117 -3.30 23.00 0.74
N ALA A 118 -2.28 22.72 -0.07
CA ALA A 118 -1.58 23.74 -0.85
C ALA A 118 -2.51 24.35 -1.91
N LEU A 119 -3.28 23.51 -2.62
CA LEU A 119 -4.24 23.95 -3.62
C LEU A 119 -5.35 24.81 -2.99
N ASP A 120 -5.88 24.42 -1.85
CA ASP A 120 -6.89 25.18 -1.12
C ASP A 120 -6.38 26.52 -0.61
N THR A 121 -5.13 26.56 -0.14
CA THR A 121 -4.48 27.82 0.25
C THR A 121 -4.37 28.77 -0.95
N SER A 122 -3.96 28.24 -2.11
CA SER A 122 -3.92 29.00 -3.36
C SER A 122 -5.31 29.50 -3.80
N ARG A 123 -6.36 28.65 -3.68
CA ARG A 123 -7.75 29.05 -3.97
C ARG A 123 -8.21 30.22 -3.09
N ARG A 124 -7.92 30.16 -1.78
CA ARG A 124 -8.27 31.22 -0.82
C ARG A 124 -7.53 32.52 -1.12
N ALA A 125 -6.22 32.46 -1.39
CA ALA A 125 -5.43 33.64 -1.75
C ALA A 125 -5.98 34.34 -3.00
N ARG A 126 -6.30 33.56 -4.05
CA ARG A 126 -6.90 34.09 -5.28
C ARG A 126 -8.30 34.67 -5.09
N ARG A 127 -9.09 34.11 -4.17
CA ARG A 127 -10.38 34.69 -3.81
C ARG A 127 -10.20 36.04 -3.13
N ARG A 128 -9.28 36.14 -2.16
CA ARG A 128 -8.97 37.42 -1.47
C ARG A 128 -8.49 38.49 -2.45
N ASP A 129 -7.54 38.18 -3.33
CA ASP A 129 -7.04 39.12 -4.36
C ASP A 129 -8.16 39.58 -5.32
N ARG A 130 -9.12 38.71 -5.63
CA ARG A 130 -10.30 39.10 -6.42
C ARG A 130 -11.21 40.06 -5.63
N ASP A 131 -11.49 39.73 -4.38
CA ASP A 131 -12.38 40.53 -3.52
C ASP A 131 -11.77 41.91 -3.24
N GLU A 132 -10.45 41.98 -3.00
CA GLU A 132 -9.68 43.23 -2.82
C GLU A 132 -9.76 44.12 -4.06
N ARG A 133 -9.49 43.59 -5.25
CA ARG A 133 -9.62 44.35 -6.50
C ARG A 133 -11.04 44.84 -6.78
N ALA A 134 -12.06 44.09 -6.36
CA ALA A 134 -13.45 44.51 -6.50
C ALA A 134 -13.79 45.68 -5.56
N LEU A 135 -13.25 45.68 -4.34
CA LEU A 135 -13.38 46.79 -3.39
C LEU A 135 -12.65 48.04 -3.87
N ASP A 136 -11.43 47.90 -4.39
CA ASP A 136 -10.67 49.03 -4.96
C ASP A 136 -11.42 49.68 -6.13
N ALA A 137 -11.92 48.87 -7.05
CA ALA A 137 -12.70 49.37 -8.19
C ALA A 137 -14.00 50.07 -7.76
N LEU A 138 -14.62 49.64 -6.66
CA LEU A 138 -15.79 50.29 -6.07
C LEU A 138 -15.42 51.62 -5.41
N ALA A 139 -14.30 51.68 -4.68
CA ALA A 139 -13.78 52.90 -4.08
C ALA A 139 -13.44 53.97 -5.13
N ASP A 140 -12.75 53.58 -6.21
CA ASP A 140 -12.42 54.47 -7.33
C ASP A 140 -13.68 55.04 -7.99
N ARG A 141 -14.73 54.22 -8.14
CA ARG A 141 -16.01 54.64 -8.70
C ARG A 141 -16.72 55.65 -7.79
N ILE A 142 -16.72 55.41 -6.48
CA ILE A 142 -17.28 56.35 -5.50
C ILE A 142 -16.52 57.68 -5.55
N ALA A 143 -15.19 57.64 -5.47
CA ALA A 143 -14.36 58.85 -5.53
C ALA A 143 -14.56 59.64 -6.83
N SER A 144 -14.70 58.95 -7.96
CA SER A 144 -14.98 59.58 -9.26
C SER A 144 -16.35 60.26 -9.32
N ASN A 145 -17.37 59.65 -8.71
CA ASN A 145 -18.71 60.24 -8.64
C ASN A 145 -18.73 61.47 -7.74
N TRP A 146 -18.02 61.44 -6.61
CA TRP A 146 -17.88 62.60 -5.71
C TRP A 146 -17.18 63.79 -6.35
N ARG A 147 -16.21 63.58 -7.25
CA ARG A 147 -15.55 64.69 -7.98
C ARG A 147 -16.38 65.29 -9.11
N ARG A 148 -17.44 64.61 -9.53
CA ARG A 148 -18.34 65.06 -10.62
C ARG A 148 -19.60 65.75 -10.11
N ALA A 149 -19.88 65.64 -8.81
CA ALA A 149 -20.91 66.39 -8.10
C ALA A 149 -20.34 67.72 -7.60
#